data_AF-A0A5N5J812-F1
#
_entry.id   AF-A0A5N5J812-F1
#
_cell.length_a   1.000
_cell.length_b   1.000
_cell.length_c   1.000
_cell.angle_alpha   90.00
_cell.angle_beta   90.00
_cell.angle_gamma   90.00
#
_symmetry.space_group_name_H-M   'P 1'
#
loop_
_entity.id
_entity.type
_entity.pdbx_description
1 polymer ?
#
loop_
_entity_poly.entity_id
_entity_poly.type
_entity_poly.pdbx_seq_one_letter_code
_entity_poly.pdbx_strand_id
1 'polypeptide(L)' 'YTYNIKVGNDFIRGVSGGERKRVSLAEMVLSGSPFSAWDNSTRGLDSATALKFVFALRMAADMGGRASAVAIY' A
#
# COMPACT_ATOMS: atom_id res chain seq x y z
N TYR A 1 15.06 -9.90 -7.25
CA TYR A 1 15.44 -10.87 -6.20
C TYR A 1 14.25 -11.51 -5.48
N THR A 2 12.99 -11.10 -5.71
CA THR A 2 11.81 -11.59 -4.95
C THR A 2 10.68 -12.21 -5.80
N TYR A 3 10.92 -12.46 -7.09
CA TYR A 3 9.87 -12.77 -8.09
C TYR A 3 9.03 -14.04 -7.81
N ASN A 4 9.55 -14.98 -7.01
CA ASN A 4 8.89 -16.25 -6.69
C ASN A 4 8.67 -16.45 -5.17
N ILE A 5 8.78 -15.38 -4.37
CA ILE A 5 8.53 -15.44 -2.93
C ILE A 5 7.07 -15.07 -2.68
N LYS A 6 6.33 -15.94 -1.97
CA LYS A 6 4.96 -15.65 -1.54
C LYS A 6 4.95 -14.42 -0.61
N VAL A 7 3.88 -13.63 -0.67
CA VAL A 7 3.69 -12.45 0.21
C VAL A 7 3.83 -12.83 1.69
N GLY A 8 3.38 -14.04 2.05
CA GLY A 8 3.44 -14.60 3.39
C GLY A 8 2.35 -14.06 4.32
N ASN A 9 2.29 -14.61 5.53
CA ASN A 9 1.39 -14.22 6.61
C ASN A 9 2.05 -14.52 7.97
N ASP A 10 1.29 -14.47 9.07
CA ASP A 10 1.83 -14.71 10.42
C ASP A 10 2.41 -16.12 10.64
N PHE A 11 2.07 -17.07 9.76
CA PHE A 11 2.52 -18.47 9.83
C PHE A 11 3.49 -18.85 8.71
N ILE A 12 3.52 -18.09 7.61
CA ILE A 12 4.32 -18.36 6.42
C ILE A 12 5.27 -17.19 6.18
N ARG A 13 6.58 -17.45 6.28
CA ARG A 13 7.60 -16.46 5.95
C ARG A 13 7.42 -15.99 4.50
N GLY A 14 7.34 -14.68 4.31
CA GLY A 14 7.22 -14.07 3.00
C GLY A 14 8.10 -12.84 2.84
N VAL A 15 7.62 -11.91 2.02
CA VAL A 15 8.32 -10.66 1.71
C VAL A 15 8.45 -9.75 2.95
N SER A 16 9.27 -8.71 2.89
CA SER A 16 9.38 -7.72 3.97
C SER A 16 8.05 -6.97 4.21
N GLY A 17 7.91 -6.33 5.38
CA GLY A 17 6.71 -5.54 5.69
C GLY A 17 6.48 -4.39 4.69
N GLY A 18 7.55 -3.75 4.23
CA GLY A 18 7.48 -2.72 3.19
C GLY A 18 7.07 -3.28 1.82
N GLU A 19 7.53 -4.48 1.46
CA GLU A 19 7.08 -5.17 0.24
C GLU A 19 5.60 -5.55 0.33
N ARG A 20 5.13 -6.07 1.47
CA ARG A 20 3.69 -6.36 1.69
C ARG A 20 2.83 -5.12 1.48
N LYS A 21 3.21 -3.97 2.05
CA LYS A 21 2.47 -2.71 1.87
C LYS A 21 2.37 -2.28 0.41
N ARG A 22 3.43 -2.48 -0.39
CA ARG A 22 3.39 -2.19 -1.84
C ARG A 22 2.51 -3.16 -2.61
N VAL A 23 2.47 -4.44 -2.23
CA VAL A 23 1.55 -5.42 -2.83
C VAL A 23 0.10 -5.04 -2.53
N SER A 24 -0.24 -4.70 -1.29
CA SER A 24 -1.60 -4.26 -0.93
C SER A 24 -2.03 -2.98 -1.66
N LEU A 25 -1.08 -2.05 -1.89
CA LEU A 25 -1.33 -0.89 -2.76
C LEU A 25 -1.69 -1.33 -4.19
N ALA A 26 -0.90 -2.24 -4.78
CA ALA A 26 -1.16 -2.74 -6.12
C ALA A 26 -2.52 -3.44 -6.22
N GLU A 27 -2.88 -4.27 -5.23
CA GLU A 27 -4.20 -4.93 -5.17
C GLU A 27 -5.35 -3.91 -5.19
N MET A 28 -5.27 -2.84 -4.39
CA MET A 28 -6.30 -1.81 -4.38
C MET A 28 -6.36 -0.96 -5.65
N VAL A 29 -5.21 -0.73 -6.31
CA VAL A 29 -5.21 -0.03 -7.60
C VAL A 29 -5.84 -0.90 -8.69
N LEU A 30 -5.59 -2.21 -8.65
CA LEU A 30 -6.14 -3.18 -9.60
C LEU A 30 -7.60 -3.51 -9.34
N SER A 31 -8.09 -3.38 -8.10
CA SER A 31 -9.49 -3.63 -7.74
C SER A 31 -10.48 -2.70 -8.45
N GLY A 32 -10.00 -1.56 -8.93
CA GLY A 32 -10.81 -0.65 -9.74
C GLY A 32 -11.81 0.20 -8.96
N SER A 33 -11.80 0.13 -7.62
CA SER A 33 -12.79 0.84 -6.80
C SER A 33 -12.73 2.36 -6.98
N PRO A 34 -13.87 3.06 -7.13
CA PRO A 34 -13.91 4.53 -7.20
C PRO A 34 -13.47 5.20 -5.89
N PHE A 35 -13.53 4.48 -4.77
CA PHE A 35 -13.14 4.94 -3.45
C PHE A 35 -12.28 3.90 -2.72
N SER A 36 -11.23 4.35 -2.04
CA SER A 36 -10.40 3.49 -1.18
C SER A 36 -10.16 4.14 0.18
N ALA A 37 -10.17 3.34 1.25
CA ALA A 37 -9.91 3.78 2.61
C ALA A 37 -8.69 3.03 3.18
N TRP A 38 -7.76 3.79 3.76
CA TRP A 38 -6.47 3.32 4.25
C TRP A 38 -6.32 3.65 5.73
N ASP A 39 -6.74 2.73 6.59
CA ASP A 39 -6.54 2.86 8.04
C ASP A 39 -5.22 2.23 8.47
N ASN A 40 -4.54 2.84 9.44
CA ASN A 40 -3.28 2.39 10.03
C ASN A 40 -2.13 2.06 9.05
N SER A 41 -2.25 2.49 7.78
CA SER A 41 -1.33 2.07 6.70
C SER A 41 0.05 2.72 6.81
N THR A 42 0.13 3.90 7.44
CA THR A 42 1.39 4.59 7.73
C THR A 42 2.03 4.18 9.05
N ARG A 43 1.36 3.37 9.88
CA ARG A 43 1.88 2.96 11.19
C ARG A 43 3.20 2.20 11.04
N GLY A 44 4.18 2.59 11.85
CA GLY A 44 5.52 2.00 11.85
C GLY A 44 6.38 2.37 10.65
N LEU A 45 5.98 3.34 9.82
CA LEU A 45 6.84 3.94 8.82
C LEU A 45 7.59 5.13 9.42
N ASP A 46 8.83 5.33 9.00
CA ASP A 46 9.46 6.64 9.16
C ASP A 46 8.73 7.69 8.31
N SER A 47 8.90 8.97 8.66
CA SER A 47 8.18 10.07 8.02
C SER A 47 8.43 10.16 6.52
N ALA A 48 9.65 9.83 6.06
CA ALA A 48 10.00 9.85 4.64
C ALA A 48 9.26 8.77 3.85
N THR A 49 9.12 7.58 4.43
CA THR A 49 8.43 6.45 3.82
C THR A 49 6.92 6.64 3.86
N ALA A 50 6.39 7.20 4.95
CA ALA A 50 4.98 7.59 5.03
C ALA A 50 4.60 8.61 3.96
N LEU A 51 5.44 9.63 3.74
CA LEU A 51 5.23 10.65 2.71
C LEU A 51 5.27 10.05 1.29
N LYS A 52 6.22 9.15 1.01
CA LYS A 52 6.26 8.40 -0.26
C LYS A 52 4.99 7.56 -0.47
N PHE A 53 4.46 6.96 0.59
CA PHE A 53 3.23 6.17 0.53
C PHE A 53 2.02 7.05 0.16
N VAL A 54 1.88 8.23 0.79
CA VAL A 54 0.82 9.19 0.45
C VAL A 54 0.93 9.69 -1.00
N PHE A 55 2.15 9.97 -1.48
CA PHE A 55 2.36 10.34 -2.88
C PHE A 55 1.96 9.23 -3.84
N ALA A 56 2.26 7.97 -3.53
CA ALA A 56 1.86 6.83 -4.35
C ALA A 56 0.33 6.71 -4.44
N LEU A 57 -0.37 6.93 -3.32
CA LEU A 57 -1.84 6.96 -3.29
C LEU A 57 -2.41 8.12 -4.11
N ARG A 58 -1.80 9.30 -4.02
CA ARG A 58 -2.22 10.46 -4.81
C ARG A 58 -2.07 10.22 -6.31
N MET A 59 -0.93 9.68 -6.75
CA MET A 59 -0.71 9.35 -8.15
C MET A 59 -1.71 8.30 -8.65
N ALA A 60 -1.97 7.26 -7.85
CA ALA A 60 -2.96 6.24 -8.19
C ALA A 60 -4.39 6.82 -8.30
N ALA A 61 -4.75 7.75 -7.42
CA ALA A 61 -6.02 8.46 -7.46
C ALA A 61 -6.17 9.31 -8.74
N ASP A 62 -5.14 10.09 -9.07
CA ASP A 62 -5.13 10.96 -10.26
C ASP A 62 -5.19 10.14 -11.56
N MET A 63 -4.45 9.03 -11.64
CA MET A 63 -4.46 8.14 -12.82
C MET A 63 -5.78 7.38 -12.96
N GLY A 64 -6.40 7.00 -11.85
CA GLY A 64 -7.62 6.19 -11.84
C GLY A 64 -8.92 7.01 -11.87
N GLY A 65 -8.86 8.33 -11.66
CA GLY A 65 -10.03 9.17 -11.40
C GLY A 65 -10.75 8.78 -10.10
N ARG A 66 -10.00 8.42 -9.06
CA ARG A 66 -10.50 7.80 -7.81
C ARG A 66 -10.26 8.69 -6.60
N ALA A 67 -11.04 8.48 -5.56
CA ALA A 67 -10.84 9.13 -4.27
C ALA A 67 -10.19 8.15 -3.27
N SER A 68 -9.27 8.66 -2.44
CA SER A 68 -8.62 7.89 -1.38
C SER A 68 -8.66 8.64 -0.05
N ALA A 69 -9.10 7.98 1.01
CA ALA A 69 -9.05 8.49 2.38
C ALA A 69 -7.95 7.75 3.16
N VAL A 70 -7.09 8.47 3.88
CA VAL A 70 -5.95 7.90 4.60
C VAL A 70 -5.92 8.42 6.04
N ALA A 71 -5.83 7.51 7.01
CA ALA A 71 -5.52 7.86 8.40
C ALA A 71 -4.00 7.87 8.60
N ILE A 72 -3.45 9.06 8.89
CA ILE A 72 -2.01 9.24 9.17
C ILE A 72 -1.82 9.30 10.68
N TYR A 73 -0.96 8.42 11.19
CA TYR A 73 -0.50 8.36 12.58
C TYR A 73 0.97 8.71 12.69
#